data_AF-A0A0K1ZIG8-F1
#
_entry.id   AF-A0A0K1ZIG8-F1
#
_cell.length_a   1.000
_cell.length_b   1.000
_cell.length_c   1.000
_cell.angle_alpha   90.00
_cell.angle_beta   90.00
_cell.angle_gamma   90.00
#
_symmetry.space_group_name_H-M   'P 1'
#
loop_
_entity.id
_entity.type
_entity.pdbx_description
1 polymer ?
#
loop_
_entity_poly.entity_id
_entity_poly.type
_entity_poly.pdbx_seq_one_letter_code
_entity_poly.pdbx_strand_id
1 'polypeptide(L)'
;MVLRRSVVRDVLAAIGLGAVVALVVGVVLVRGSRTWLREESVPGRADVIVVLGGESGQRVIGAAELYHAGVAPRVFVSGEGDCLLIVRRLEMAGVPAERIGHECESGSTMENARMTRRTLAGQPPVRSAVLVTSWYHTGRALHVFRRVWPEVAWGARGVFPGDTLAKSFPIYESGSILAEYIKRAWYAVRY
;
A
#
# COMPACT_ATOMS: atom_id res chain seq x y z
N MET A 1 15.05 -45.76 24.48
CA MET A 1 15.89 -44.67 25.04
C MET A 1 14.95 -43.64 25.67
N VAL A 2 14.83 -43.61 27.00
CA VAL A 2 13.92 -42.67 27.69
C VAL A 2 14.71 -41.38 27.94
N LEU A 3 14.33 -40.27 27.30
CA LEU A 3 14.97 -38.98 27.56
C LEU A 3 14.84 -38.63 29.05
N ARG A 4 15.93 -38.18 29.69
CA ARG A 4 15.89 -37.70 31.08
C ARG A 4 14.89 -36.55 31.19
N ARG A 5 13.99 -36.60 32.17
CA ARG A 5 12.94 -35.59 32.41
C ARG A 5 13.47 -34.16 32.47
N SER A 6 14.71 -33.95 32.92
CA SER A 6 15.38 -32.64 32.92
C SER A 6 15.63 -32.11 31.50
N VAL A 7 16.10 -32.95 30.58
CA VAL A 7 16.34 -32.56 29.18
C VAL A 7 15.04 -32.17 28.49
N VAL A 8 13.96 -32.92 28.74
CA VAL A 8 12.63 -32.58 28.21
C VAL A 8 12.15 -31.23 28.74
N ARG A 9 12.32 -30.98 30.05
CA ARG A 9 11.97 -29.69 30.67
C ARG A 9 12.76 -28.53 30.10
N ASP A 10 14.07 -28.69 29.93
CA ASP A 10 14.95 -27.61 29.46
C ASP A 10 14.68 -27.30 27.98
N VAL A 11 14.38 -28.32 27.16
CA VAL A 11 13.91 -28.13 25.77
C VAL A 11 12.57 -27.40 25.73
N LEU A 12 11.60 -27.79 26.56
CA LEU A 12 10.30 -27.10 26.63
C LEU A 12 10.45 -25.65 27.10
N ALA A 13 11.35 -25.38 28.05
CA ALA A 13 11.64 -24.02 28.52
C ALA A 13 12.27 -23.17 27.42
N ALA A 14 13.21 -23.71 26.64
CA ALA A 14 13.81 -23.02 25.50
C ALA A 14 12.79 -22.72 24.40
N ILE A 15 11.91 -23.68 24.08
CA ILE A 15 10.79 -23.46 23.14
C ILE A 15 9.85 -22.38 23.66
N GLY A 16 9.49 -22.43 24.95
CA GLY A 16 8.62 -21.43 25.58
C GLY A 16 9.23 -20.03 25.55
N LEU A 17 10.50 -19.89 25.90
CA LEU A 17 11.23 -18.63 25.83
C LEU A 17 11.30 -18.11 24.38
N GLY A 18 11.60 -18.99 23.42
CA GLY A 18 11.62 -18.64 22.01
C GLY A 18 10.25 -18.14 21.52
N ALA A 19 9.16 -18.78 21.94
CA ALA A 19 7.80 -18.35 21.61
C ALA A 19 7.46 -16.98 22.21
N VAL A 20 7.85 -16.71 23.46
CA VAL A 20 7.65 -15.41 24.12
C VAL A 20 8.45 -14.31 23.40
N VAL A 21 9.72 -14.57 23.07
CA VAL A 21 10.56 -13.61 22.32
C VAL A 21 9.94 -13.32 20.95
N ALA A 22 9.51 -14.36 20.21
CA ALA A 22 8.86 -14.19 18.92
C ALA A 22 7.56 -13.36 19.03
N LEU A 23 6.76 -13.59 20.08
CA LEU A 23 5.55 -12.81 20.35
C LEU A 23 5.89 -11.33 20.61
N VAL A 24 6.88 -11.05 21.46
CA VAL A 24 7.30 -9.68 21.78
C VAL A 24 7.82 -8.97 20.53
N VAL A 25 8.70 -9.61 19.76
CA VAL A 25 9.22 -9.06 18.50
C VAL A 25 8.08 -8.80 17.51
N GLY A 26 7.15 -9.74 17.36
CA GLY A 26 5.96 -9.59 16.52
C GLY A 26 5.12 -8.38 16.93
N VAL A 27 4.86 -8.21 18.23
CA VAL A 27 4.11 -7.06 18.77
C VAL A 27 4.85 -5.74 18.50
N VAL A 28 6.17 -5.69 18.64
CA VAL A 28 6.99 -4.50 18.38
C VAL A 28 6.94 -4.13 16.88
N LEU A 29 7.16 -5.09 15.99
CA LEU A 29 7.11 -4.86 14.53
C LEU A 29 5.73 -4.37 14.10
N VAL A 30 4.69 -5.01 14.62
CA VAL A 30 3.30 -4.64 14.35
C VAL A 30 2.99 -3.22 14.84
N ARG A 31 3.40 -2.84 16.05
CA ARG A 31 3.19 -1.48 16.56
C ARG A 31 4.01 -0.43 15.82
N GLY A 32 5.27 -0.73 15.50
CA GLY A 32 6.18 0.16 14.76
C GLY A 32 5.82 0.33 13.28
N SER A 33 5.03 -0.59 12.71
CA SER A 33 4.61 -0.52 11.31
C SER A 33 3.87 0.78 10.97
N ARG A 34 3.03 1.29 11.89
CA ARG A 34 2.28 2.54 11.69
C ARG A 34 3.16 3.77 11.55
N THR A 35 4.36 3.76 12.11
CA THR A 35 5.33 4.87 12.01
C THR A 35 6.33 4.66 10.88
N TRP A 36 6.67 3.41 10.54
CA TRP A 36 7.74 3.11 9.58
C TRP A 36 7.24 2.86 8.17
N LEU A 37 6.03 2.30 8.04
CA LEU A 37 5.45 1.93 6.75
C LEU A 37 4.57 3.03 6.17
N ARG A 38 3.94 3.83 7.05
CA ARG A 38 3.00 4.87 6.68
C ARG A 38 3.73 6.17 6.35
N GLU A 39 3.45 6.70 5.17
CA GLU A 39 3.80 8.06 4.82
C GLU A 39 2.60 8.67 4.10
N GLU A 40 1.90 9.58 4.79
CA GLU A 40 0.71 10.25 4.27
C GLU A 40 0.92 11.75 4.33
N SER A 41 1.05 12.36 3.17
CA SER A 41 1.07 13.81 2.97
C SER A 41 0.20 14.14 1.77
N VAL A 42 -1.11 14.26 1.98
CA VAL A 42 -2.03 14.63 0.88
C VAL A 42 -1.89 16.13 0.61
N PRO A 43 -1.36 16.55 -0.55
CA PRO A 43 -1.32 17.96 -0.91
C PRO A 43 -2.75 18.51 -1.05
N GLY A 44 -2.94 19.80 -0.74
CA GLY A 44 -4.27 20.44 -0.85
C GLY A 44 -4.83 20.47 -2.27
N ARG A 45 -3.98 20.34 -3.29
CA ARG A 45 -4.33 20.12 -4.70
C ARG A 45 -3.27 19.25 -5.37
N ALA A 46 -3.69 18.46 -6.34
CA ALA A 46 -2.86 17.63 -7.20
C ALA A 46 -3.40 17.61 -8.64
N ASP A 47 -2.57 17.21 -9.60
CA ASP A 47 -2.96 17.11 -11.01
C ASP A 47 -3.64 15.77 -11.32
N VAL A 48 -3.32 14.72 -10.55
CA VAL A 48 -3.85 13.36 -10.72
C VAL A 48 -3.87 12.58 -9.40
N ILE A 49 -4.92 11.78 -9.20
CA ILE A 49 -4.98 10.73 -8.18
C ILE A 49 -4.59 9.41 -8.83
N VAL A 50 -3.55 8.74 -8.35
CA VAL A 50 -3.08 7.45 -8.86
C VAL A 50 -3.48 6.34 -7.89
N VAL A 51 -4.38 5.46 -8.31
CA VAL A 51 -4.91 4.35 -7.52
C VAL A 51 -4.15 3.08 -7.87
N LEU A 52 -3.48 2.46 -6.89
CA LEU A 52 -2.80 1.19 -7.13
C LEU A 52 -3.77 0.01 -6.96
N GLY A 53 -3.64 -0.99 -7.82
CA GLY A 53 -4.38 -2.25 -7.77
C GLY A 53 -4.01 -3.15 -6.58
N GLY A 54 -4.84 -4.14 -6.33
CA GLY A 54 -4.69 -5.13 -5.24
C GLY A 54 -5.60 -4.92 -4.03
N GLU A 55 -6.55 -3.97 -4.09
CA GLU A 55 -7.65 -3.84 -3.12
C GLU A 55 -8.77 -2.93 -3.66
N SER A 56 -9.67 -3.48 -4.47
CA SER A 56 -10.70 -2.74 -5.21
C SER A 56 -11.89 -2.22 -4.40
N GLY A 57 -11.88 -2.33 -3.07
CA GLY A 57 -12.92 -1.80 -2.18
C GLY A 57 -12.55 -0.42 -1.63
N GLN A 58 -11.73 -0.40 -0.58
CA GLN A 58 -11.41 0.83 0.14
C GLN A 58 -10.61 1.83 -0.70
N ARG A 59 -9.77 1.35 -1.64
CA ARG A 59 -9.00 2.23 -2.52
C ARG A 59 -9.88 3.01 -3.49
N VAL A 60 -11.00 2.43 -3.92
CA VAL A 60 -12.00 3.15 -4.71
C VAL A 60 -12.64 4.25 -3.88
N ILE A 61 -13.07 3.93 -2.66
CA ILE A 61 -13.71 4.90 -1.76
C ILE A 61 -12.76 6.08 -1.50
N GLY A 62 -11.52 5.80 -1.08
CA GLY A 62 -10.54 6.85 -0.81
C GLY A 62 -10.18 7.69 -2.05
N ALA A 63 -10.15 7.09 -3.24
CA ALA A 63 -9.90 7.83 -4.47
C ALA A 63 -11.11 8.70 -4.89
N ALA A 64 -12.33 8.18 -4.77
CA ALA A 64 -13.55 8.92 -5.05
C ALA A 64 -13.74 10.09 -4.07
N GLU A 65 -13.47 9.90 -2.79
CA GLU A 65 -13.48 10.97 -1.78
C GLU A 65 -12.54 12.12 -2.16
N LEU A 66 -11.30 11.81 -2.54
CA LEU A 66 -10.33 12.82 -2.98
C LEU A 66 -10.78 13.53 -4.26
N TYR A 67 -11.34 12.80 -5.21
CA TYR A 67 -11.87 13.36 -6.45
C TYR A 67 -13.01 14.34 -6.18
N HIS A 68 -14.02 13.93 -5.40
CA HIS A 68 -15.18 14.75 -5.07
C HIS A 68 -14.84 15.93 -4.16
N ALA A 69 -13.80 15.80 -3.33
CA ALA A 69 -13.23 16.91 -2.57
C ALA A 69 -12.44 17.91 -3.44
N GLY A 70 -12.30 17.65 -4.75
CA GLY A 70 -11.60 18.52 -5.68
C GLY A 70 -10.08 18.50 -5.54
N VAL A 71 -9.51 17.46 -4.91
CA VAL A 71 -8.06 17.34 -4.72
C VAL A 71 -7.36 17.20 -6.06
N ALA A 72 -7.92 16.43 -7.00
CA ALA A 72 -7.42 16.37 -8.37
C ALA A 72 -8.56 16.23 -9.38
N PRO A 73 -8.41 16.76 -10.61
CA PRO A 73 -9.45 16.74 -11.62
C PRO A 73 -9.59 15.39 -12.35
N ARG A 74 -8.68 14.43 -12.12
CA ARG A 74 -8.60 13.14 -12.84
C ARG A 74 -8.05 12.05 -11.93
N VAL A 75 -8.45 10.82 -12.22
CA VAL A 75 -8.01 9.60 -11.55
C VAL A 75 -7.31 8.69 -12.55
N PHE A 76 -6.28 7.97 -12.11
CA PHE A 76 -5.54 7.03 -12.93
C PHE A 76 -5.33 5.72 -12.17
N VAL A 77 -5.75 4.59 -12.74
CA VAL A 77 -5.75 3.28 -12.06
C VAL A 77 -4.62 2.40 -12.60
N SER A 78 -3.76 1.89 -11.71
CA SER A 78 -2.55 1.15 -12.07
C SER A 78 -2.40 -0.19 -11.38
N GLY A 79 -2.32 -1.26 -12.18
CA GLY A 79 -2.01 -2.61 -11.72
C GLY A 79 -2.83 -3.69 -12.43
N GLU A 80 -2.29 -4.90 -12.54
CA GLU A 80 -3.05 -6.04 -13.06
C GLU A 80 -4.07 -6.61 -12.05
N GLY A 81 -4.99 -7.45 -12.53
CA GLY A 81 -5.92 -8.24 -11.71
C GLY A 81 -7.25 -7.54 -11.38
N ASP A 82 -7.23 -6.35 -10.79
CA ASP A 82 -8.45 -5.62 -10.37
C ASP A 82 -8.66 -4.23 -11.00
N CYS A 83 -7.81 -3.83 -11.94
CA CYS A 83 -7.83 -2.51 -12.57
C CYS A 83 -9.18 -2.14 -13.21
N LEU A 84 -9.74 -2.95 -14.10
CA LEU A 84 -11.05 -2.66 -14.72
C LEU A 84 -12.21 -2.67 -13.71
N LEU A 85 -12.09 -3.46 -12.64
CA LEU A 85 -13.07 -3.46 -11.55
C LEU A 85 -13.00 -2.16 -10.73
N ILE A 86 -11.80 -1.66 -10.45
CA ILE A 86 -11.58 -0.35 -9.80
C ILE A 86 -12.16 0.76 -10.68
N VAL A 87 -11.87 0.76 -11.99
CA VAL A 87 -12.42 1.74 -12.95
C VAL A 87 -13.95 1.75 -12.87
N ARG A 88 -14.59 0.59 -13.03
CA ARG A 88 -16.05 0.48 -12.98
C ARG A 88 -16.64 0.95 -11.65
N ARG A 89 -15.96 0.69 -10.53
CA ARG A 89 -16.42 1.15 -9.21
C ARG A 89 -16.22 2.64 -8.99
N LEU A 90 -15.17 3.25 -9.56
CA LEU A 90 -14.99 4.70 -9.58
C LEU A 90 -16.11 5.38 -10.38
N GLU A 91 -16.50 4.81 -11.52
CA GLU A 91 -17.66 5.27 -12.29
C GLU A 91 -18.96 5.19 -11.49
N MET A 92 -19.22 4.06 -10.85
CA MET A 92 -20.39 3.91 -9.95
C MET A 92 -20.35 4.86 -8.75
N ALA A 93 -19.14 5.26 -8.31
CA ALA A 93 -18.95 6.25 -7.26
C ALA A 93 -19.05 7.70 -7.77
N GLY A 94 -19.40 7.91 -9.04
CA GLY A 94 -19.66 9.23 -9.63
C GLY A 94 -18.44 9.93 -10.22
N VAL A 95 -17.31 9.24 -10.42
CA VAL A 95 -16.18 9.78 -11.20
C VAL A 95 -16.49 9.57 -12.69
N PRO A 96 -16.55 10.62 -13.52
CA PRO A 96 -16.86 10.46 -14.95
C PRO A 96 -15.81 9.61 -15.67
N ALA A 97 -16.23 8.72 -16.56
CA ALA A 97 -15.35 7.76 -17.24
C ALA A 97 -14.21 8.45 -18.01
N GLU A 98 -14.47 9.61 -18.62
CA GLU A 98 -13.48 10.42 -19.33
C GLU A 98 -12.42 11.05 -18.40
N ARG A 99 -12.65 11.02 -17.08
CA ARG A 99 -11.70 11.48 -16.07
C ARG A 99 -10.89 10.33 -15.47
N ILE A 100 -11.13 9.09 -15.90
CA ILE A 100 -10.45 7.89 -15.41
C ILE A 100 -9.54 7.34 -16.51
N GLY A 101 -8.23 7.50 -16.34
CA GLY A 101 -7.24 6.74 -17.12
C GLY A 101 -6.88 5.44 -16.39
N HIS A 102 -6.28 4.49 -17.11
CA HIS A 102 -5.78 3.26 -16.48
C HIS A 102 -4.69 2.56 -17.30
N GLU A 103 -3.90 1.74 -16.63
CA GLU A 103 -3.11 0.66 -17.21
C GLU A 103 -3.25 -0.62 -16.35
N CYS A 104 -3.60 -1.73 -17.00
CA CYS A 104 -3.96 -2.97 -16.29
C CYS A 104 -2.91 -4.09 -16.43
N GLU A 105 -1.66 -3.75 -16.78
CA GLU A 105 -0.60 -4.73 -17.09
C GLU A 105 0.49 -4.84 -16.00
N SER A 106 0.61 -3.86 -15.11
CA SER A 106 1.72 -3.82 -14.16
C SER A 106 1.52 -4.77 -12.98
N GLY A 107 2.47 -5.72 -12.80
CA GLY A 107 2.44 -6.72 -11.72
C GLY A 107 3.21 -6.30 -10.45
N SER A 108 3.96 -5.20 -10.50
CA SER A 108 4.79 -4.72 -9.40
C SER A 108 4.70 -3.21 -9.20
N THR A 109 5.04 -2.72 -8.00
CA THR A 109 5.05 -1.28 -7.70
C THR A 109 6.02 -0.50 -8.60
N MET A 110 7.14 -1.12 -9.00
CA MET A 110 8.07 -0.53 -9.96
C MET A 110 7.45 -0.39 -11.35
N GLU A 111 6.74 -1.42 -11.82
CA GLU A 111 6.02 -1.36 -13.09
C GLU A 111 4.87 -0.37 -13.03
N ASN A 112 4.09 -0.33 -11.94
CA ASN A 112 3.05 0.68 -11.74
C ASN A 112 3.62 2.09 -11.96
N ALA A 113 4.71 2.43 -11.26
CA ALA A 113 5.34 3.74 -11.39
C ALA A 113 5.82 4.05 -12.82
N ARG A 114 6.43 3.07 -13.49
CA ARG A 114 6.95 3.25 -14.85
C ARG A 114 5.83 3.37 -15.89
N MET A 115 4.82 2.52 -15.80
CA MET A 115 3.72 2.49 -16.76
C MET A 115 2.81 3.70 -16.56
N THR A 116 2.49 4.08 -15.31
CA THR A 116 1.74 5.31 -15.02
C THR A 116 2.45 6.53 -15.62
N ARG A 117 3.76 6.66 -15.40
CA ARG A 117 4.55 7.76 -15.99
C ARG A 117 4.50 7.75 -17.52
N ARG A 118 4.66 6.58 -18.15
CA ARG A 118 4.62 6.43 -19.61
C ARG A 118 3.25 6.79 -20.18
N THR A 119 2.17 6.29 -19.59
CA THR A 119 0.81 6.53 -20.06
C THR A 119 0.39 8.00 -19.91
N LEU A 120 0.87 8.67 -18.85
CA LEU A 120 0.61 10.08 -18.62
C LEU A 120 1.55 11.04 -19.38
N ALA A 121 2.63 10.55 -20.00
CA ALA A 121 3.61 11.39 -20.69
C ALA A 121 3.03 12.16 -21.91
N GLY A 122 1.98 11.63 -22.53
CA GLY A 122 1.28 12.29 -23.65
C GLY A 122 0.18 13.28 -23.22
N GLN A 123 0.03 13.53 -21.93
CA GLN A 123 -1.00 14.38 -21.35
C GLN A 123 -0.40 15.69 -20.80
N PRO A 124 -1.22 16.65 -20.31
CA PRO A 124 -0.68 17.82 -19.64
C PRO A 124 0.30 17.43 -18.51
N PRO A 125 1.42 18.14 -18.35
CA PRO A 125 2.45 17.79 -17.38
C PRO A 125 1.88 17.66 -15.97
N VAL A 126 2.12 16.50 -15.35
CA VAL A 126 1.84 16.27 -13.94
C VAL A 126 2.98 16.87 -13.13
N ARG A 127 2.67 17.80 -12.22
CA ARG A 127 3.61 18.40 -11.27
C ARG A 127 3.37 17.89 -9.85
N SER A 128 2.16 17.41 -9.59
CA SER A 128 1.72 16.95 -8.28
C SER A 128 0.76 15.77 -8.42
N ALA A 129 0.91 14.76 -7.58
CA ALA A 129 0.09 13.56 -7.63
C ALA A 129 -0.13 12.96 -6.24
N VAL A 130 -1.26 12.28 -6.06
CA VAL A 130 -1.59 11.57 -4.82
C VAL A 130 -1.73 10.08 -5.09
N LEU A 131 -0.92 9.26 -4.43
CA LEU A 131 -1.06 7.80 -4.46
C LEU A 131 -2.17 7.34 -3.50
N VAL A 132 -3.08 6.49 -3.98
CA VAL A 132 -4.07 5.81 -3.16
C VAL A 132 -3.76 4.32 -3.12
N THR A 133 -3.45 3.82 -1.92
CA THR A 133 -3.14 2.40 -1.69
C THR A 133 -3.40 2.04 -0.23
N SER A 134 -3.25 0.76 0.16
CA SER A 134 -3.42 0.35 1.57
C SER A 134 -2.39 1.05 2.46
N TRP A 135 -2.77 1.44 3.68
CA TRP A 135 -1.95 2.31 4.55
C TRP A 135 -0.52 1.83 4.76
N TYR A 136 -0.29 0.52 4.92
CA TYR A 136 1.03 -0.08 5.10
C TYR A 136 1.88 -0.05 3.82
N HIS A 137 1.28 0.11 2.64
CA HIS A 137 1.99 0.14 1.37
C HIS A 137 2.42 1.57 0.96
N THR A 138 1.87 2.61 1.61
CA THR A 138 2.10 4.01 1.23
C THR A 138 3.57 4.39 1.14
N GLY A 139 4.39 4.06 2.15
CA GLY A 139 5.80 4.47 2.15
C GLY A 139 6.65 3.78 1.06
N ARG A 140 6.45 2.49 0.78
CA ARG A 140 7.19 1.82 -0.31
C ARG A 140 6.72 2.32 -1.67
N ALA A 141 5.42 2.51 -1.85
CA ALA A 141 4.86 3.07 -3.06
C ALA A 141 5.44 4.47 -3.33
N LEU A 142 5.39 5.37 -2.36
CA LEU A 142 5.96 6.72 -2.47
C LEU A 142 7.44 6.69 -2.80
N HIS A 143 8.23 5.85 -2.13
CA HIS A 143 9.66 5.74 -2.41
C HIS A 143 9.92 5.36 -3.88
N VAL A 144 9.21 4.36 -4.40
CA VAL A 144 9.37 3.90 -5.79
C VAL A 144 8.91 4.97 -6.78
N PHE A 145 7.75 5.59 -6.55
CA PHE A 145 7.22 6.63 -7.44
C PHE A 145 8.12 7.87 -7.47
N ARG A 146 8.63 8.33 -6.33
CA ARG A 146 9.61 9.43 -6.27
C ARG A 146 10.91 9.09 -6.99
N ARG A 147 11.33 7.82 -6.96
CA ARG A 147 12.53 7.39 -7.67
C ARG A 147 12.34 7.34 -9.18
N VAL A 148 11.19 6.84 -9.65
CA VAL A 148 10.88 6.72 -11.08
C VAL A 148 10.45 8.04 -11.69
N TRP A 149 9.82 8.90 -10.90
CA TRP A 149 9.23 10.17 -11.31
C TRP A 149 9.57 11.29 -10.30
N PRO A 150 10.86 11.66 -10.19
CA PRO A 150 11.35 12.60 -9.16
C PRO A 150 10.87 14.04 -9.34
N GLU A 151 10.48 14.44 -10.55
CA GLU A 151 9.99 15.78 -10.85
C GLU A 151 8.56 16.05 -10.36
N VAL A 152 7.84 15.03 -9.88
CA VAL A 152 6.48 15.17 -9.34
C VAL A 152 6.49 15.27 -7.82
N ALA A 153 5.76 16.23 -7.28
CA ALA A 153 5.46 16.31 -5.86
C ALA A 153 4.44 15.21 -5.48
N TRP A 154 4.94 14.15 -4.83
CA TRP A 154 4.13 13.00 -4.43
C TRP A 154 3.60 13.10 -3.01
N GLY A 155 2.27 13.03 -2.91
CA GLY A 155 1.55 12.69 -1.69
C GLY A 155 0.98 11.28 -1.71
N ALA A 156 0.48 10.81 -0.58
CA ALA A 156 -0.24 9.56 -0.50
C ALA A 156 -1.39 9.58 0.50
N ARG A 157 -2.42 8.79 0.20
CA ARG A 157 -3.56 8.46 1.04
C ARG A 157 -3.60 6.96 1.25
N GLY A 158 -3.31 6.55 2.48
CA GLY A 158 -3.50 5.19 2.94
C GLY A 158 -4.97 4.89 3.21
N VAL A 159 -5.47 3.77 2.72
CA VAL A 159 -6.79 3.24 3.09
C VAL A 159 -6.66 2.08 4.06
N PHE A 160 -7.66 1.92 4.92
CA PHE A 160 -7.70 0.89 5.97
C PHE A 160 -8.82 -0.10 5.68
N PRO A 161 -8.60 -1.41 5.82
CA PRO A 161 -9.67 -2.39 5.68
C PRO A 161 -10.63 -2.33 6.88
N GLY A 162 -11.68 -1.52 6.74
CA GLY A 162 -12.88 -1.52 7.59
C GLY A 162 -12.86 -0.59 8.81
N ASP A 163 -14.02 0.02 9.08
CA ASP A 163 -14.23 1.07 10.09
C ASP A 163 -14.43 0.56 11.53
N THR A 164 -14.17 -0.72 11.79
CA THR A 164 -14.39 -1.34 13.12
C THR A 164 -13.07 -1.54 13.84
N LEU A 165 -13.02 -1.16 15.13
CA LEU A 165 -11.88 -1.35 16.04
C LEU A 165 -11.26 -2.76 15.98
N ALA A 166 -12.08 -3.79 15.78
CA ALA A 166 -11.64 -5.18 15.63
C ALA A 166 -10.86 -5.45 14.32
N LYS A 167 -11.23 -4.78 13.21
CA LYS A 167 -10.52 -4.87 11.91
C LYS A 167 -9.32 -3.92 11.83
N SER A 168 -9.30 -2.89 12.67
CA SER A 168 -8.14 -1.98 12.83
C SER A 168 -7.00 -2.57 13.67
N PHE A 169 -7.19 -3.78 14.26
CA PHE A 169 -6.10 -4.49 14.89
C PHE A 169 -5.19 -5.09 13.82
N PRO A 170 -3.89 -4.72 13.81
CA PRO A 170 -2.93 -5.17 12.80
C PRO A 170 -2.63 -6.69 12.83
N ILE A 171 -3.33 -7.47 13.66
CA ILE A 171 -3.29 -8.94 13.64
C ILE A 171 -3.92 -9.47 12.34
N TYR A 172 -5.01 -8.85 11.85
CA TYR A 172 -5.64 -9.27 10.58
C TYR A 172 -4.82 -8.90 9.34
N GLU A 173 -4.02 -7.84 9.42
CA GLU A 173 -3.11 -7.41 8.36
C GLU A 173 -1.68 -7.90 8.58
N SER A 174 -1.42 -8.68 9.63
CA SER A 174 -0.07 -9.04 10.09
C SER A 174 0.75 -9.72 8.99
N GLY A 175 0.11 -10.58 8.19
CA GLY A 175 0.72 -11.20 7.01
C GLY A 175 1.12 -10.18 5.95
N SER A 176 0.25 -9.21 5.65
CA SER A 176 0.54 -8.13 4.70
C SER A 176 1.63 -7.18 5.20
N ILE A 177 1.62 -6.87 6.50
CA ILE A 177 2.66 -6.05 7.16
C ILE A 177 4.02 -6.76 7.07
N LEU A 178 4.07 -8.07 7.40
CA LEU A 178 5.30 -8.86 7.29
C LEU A 178 5.79 -8.94 5.84
N ALA A 179 4.89 -9.22 4.90
CA ALA A 179 5.21 -9.23 3.47
C ALA A 179 5.77 -7.87 3.01
N GLU A 180 5.25 -6.76 3.56
CA GLU A 180 5.73 -5.42 3.24
C GLU A 180 7.14 -5.15 3.78
N TYR A 181 7.49 -5.63 4.97
CA TYR A 181 8.88 -5.59 5.47
C TYR A 181 9.83 -6.36 4.56
N ILE A 182 9.44 -7.58 4.15
CA ILE A 182 10.22 -8.41 3.21
C ILE A 182 10.39 -7.69 1.87
N LYS A 183 9.31 -7.13 1.33
CA LYS A 183 9.33 -6.37 0.07
C LYS A 183 10.23 -5.15 0.18
N ARG A 184 10.18 -4.39 1.27
CA ARG A 184 11.09 -3.24 1.48
C ARG A 184 12.55 -3.67 1.44
N ALA A 185 12.92 -4.75 2.12
CA ALA A 185 14.29 -5.28 2.11
C ALA A 185 14.71 -5.73 0.70
N TRP A 186 13.85 -6.46 -0.02
CA TRP A 186 14.11 -6.89 -1.39
C TRP A 186 14.29 -5.71 -2.35
N TYR A 187 13.42 -4.69 -2.26
CA TYR A 187 13.49 -3.49 -3.10
C TYR A 187 14.77 -2.70 -2.82
N ALA A 188 15.21 -2.58 -1.56
CA ALA A 188 16.44 -1.87 -1.20
C ALA A 188 17.72 -2.54 -1.74
N VAL A 189 17.71 -3.86 -1.95
CA VAL A 189 18.85 -4.60 -2.54
C VAL A 189 18.79 -4.59 -4.08
N ARG A 190 17.59 -4.72 -4.64
CA ARG A 190 17.41 -4.91 -6.09
C ARG A 190 17.51 -3.60 -6.88
N TYR A 191 17.12 -2.50 -6.26
CA TYR A 191 17.07 -1.18 -6.86
C TYR A 191 17.81 -0.20 -5.97
#